data_AF-A0A4Y1ZAJ8-F1
#
_entry.id   AF-A0A4Y1ZAJ8-F1
#
_cell.length_a   1.000
_cell.length_b   1.000
_cell.length_c   1.000
_cell.angle_alpha   90.00
_cell.angle_beta   90.00
_cell.angle_gamma   90.00
#
_symmetry.space_group_name_H-M   'P 1'
#
loop_
_entity.id
_entity.type
_entity.pdbx_description
1 polymer ?
#
loop_
_entity_poly.entity_id
_entity_poly.type
_entity_poly.pdbx_seq_one_letter_code
_entity_poly.pdbx_strand_id
1 'polypeptide(L)'
;MEKRMFCYQCQETARGRGCTLVGVCGKKPEVAAAQDLLVYVTKGLSAVTMRLRDEGKKISADINHLVTENLFTTITNANFDEQAIRSLVKATLTVKTD
;
A
#
# COMPACT_ATOMS: atom_id res chain seq x y z
N MET A 1 -23.47 -2.39 -12.86
CA MET A 1 -22.11 -2.67 -13.34
C MET A 1 -21.24 -2.90 -12.11
N GLU A 2 -20.62 -4.07 -12.00
CA GLU A 2 -19.81 -4.45 -10.85
C GLU A 2 -18.51 -3.63 -10.82
N LYS A 3 -18.16 -3.06 -9.65
CA LYS A 3 -16.90 -2.33 -9.45
C LYS A 3 -15.81 -3.34 -9.06
N ARG A 4 -14.76 -3.46 -9.86
CA ARG A 4 -13.63 -4.38 -9.60
C ARG A 4 -12.49 -3.76 -8.81
N MET A 5 -12.48 -2.43 -8.70
CA MET A 5 -11.52 -1.64 -7.92
C MET A 5 -12.12 -0.29 -7.55
N PHE A 6 -11.43 0.49 -6.73
CA PHE A 6 -11.70 1.92 -6.58
C PHE A 6 -10.39 2.67 -6.31
N CYS A 7 -9.96 3.52 -7.25
CA CYS A 7 -8.77 4.35 -7.06
C CYS A 7 -9.00 5.75 -7.62
N TYR A 8 -8.74 6.76 -6.80
CA TYR A 8 -8.99 8.17 -7.10
C TYR A 8 -7.80 9.10 -6.81
N GLN A 9 -6.59 8.56 -6.66
CA GLN A 9 -5.46 9.30 -6.10
C GLN A 9 -4.80 10.31 -7.05
N CYS A 10 -4.96 10.13 -8.37
CA CYS A 10 -4.33 11.00 -9.36
C CYS A 10 -5.35 11.92 -10.04
N GLN A 11 -4.85 12.97 -10.69
CA GLN A 11 -5.69 13.95 -11.38
C GLN A 11 -6.48 13.32 -12.55
N GLU A 12 -5.90 12.33 -13.23
CA GLU A 12 -6.45 11.70 -14.45
C GLU A 12 -7.53 10.64 -14.19
N THR A 13 -8.06 10.54 -12.97
CA THR A 13 -9.02 9.46 -12.64
C THR A 13 -10.26 9.49 -13.53
N ALA A 14 -10.83 8.31 -13.80
CA ALA A 14 -11.96 8.20 -14.72
C ALA A 14 -13.10 9.15 -14.32
N ARG A 15 -13.48 10.02 -15.27
CA ARG A 15 -14.53 11.05 -15.13
C ARG A 15 -14.30 12.02 -13.95
N GLY A 16 -13.07 12.18 -13.48
CA GLY A 16 -12.73 13.00 -12.31
C GLY A 16 -13.39 12.51 -11.00
N ARG A 17 -13.72 11.22 -10.90
CA ARG A 17 -14.40 10.63 -9.72
C ARG A 17 -13.65 9.43 -9.15
N GLY A 18 -13.16 8.55 -10.00
CA GLY A 18 -12.46 7.33 -9.57
C GLY A 18 -12.52 6.23 -10.61
N CYS A 19 -11.40 5.51 -10.74
CA CYS A 19 -11.27 4.35 -11.61
C CYS A 19 -11.92 3.13 -10.94
N THR A 20 -12.95 2.53 -11.59
CA THR A 20 -13.71 1.39 -11.03
C THR A 20 -13.61 0.07 -11.79
N LEU A 21 -13.02 0.09 -12.99
CA LEU A 21 -12.84 -1.11 -13.84
C LEU A 21 -11.37 -1.36 -14.20
N VAL A 22 -10.63 -0.30 -14.49
CA VAL A 22 -9.18 -0.25 -14.74
C VAL A 22 -8.73 1.19 -14.49
N GLY A 23 -7.49 1.40 -14.08
CA GLY A 23 -6.89 2.72 -13.95
C GLY A 23 -6.64 3.37 -15.31
N VAL A 24 -6.88 4.69 -15.41
CA VAL A 24 -6.48 5.46 -16.60
C VAL A 24 -4.96 5.38 -16.82
N CYS A 25 -4.18 5.29 -15.74
CA CYS A 25 -2.75 5.03 -15.76
C CYS A 25 -2.34 3.58 -16.16
N GLY A 26 -3.29 2.72 -16.53
CA GLY A 26 -3.03 1.31 -16.88
C GLY A 26 -3.04 0.33 -15.70
N LYS A 27 -3.26 0.81 -14.47
CA LYS A 27 -3.32 -0.06 -13.27
C LYS A 27 -4.49 -1.05 -13.37
N LYS A 28 -4.20 -2.35 -13.35
CA LYS A 28 -5.20 -3.42 -13.35
C LYS A 28 -5.86 -3.56 -11.96
N PRO A 29 -7.11 -4.07 -11.87
CA PRO A 29 -7.80 -4.27 -10.59
C PRO A 29 -7.02 -5.10 -9.57
N GLU A 30 -6.30 -6.12 -10.01
CA GLU A 30 -5.53 -7.02 -9.15
C GLU A 30 -4.34 -6.29 -8.50
N VAL A 31 -3.66 -5.44 -9.28
CA VAL A 31 -2.61 -4.54 -8.80
C VAL A 31 -3.18 -3.50 -7.83
N ALA A 32 -4.35 -2.93 -8.14
CA ALA A 32 -5.02 -2.00 -7.24
C ALA A 32 -5.37 -2.65 -5.90
N ALA A 33 -5.96 -3.85 -5.91
CA ALA A 33 -6.26 -4.60 -4.70
C ALA A 33 -5.01 -4.97 -3.89
N ALA A 34 -3.90 -5.31 -4.56
CA ALA A 34 -2.62 -5.55 -3.90
C ALA A 34 -2.05 -4.28 -3.25
N GLN A 35 -2.13 -3.12 -3.91
CA GLN A 35 -1.75 -1.83 -3.33
C GLN A 35 -2.66 -1.44 -2.15
N ASP A 36 -3.98 -1.66 -2.25
CA ASP A 36 -4.91 -1.40 -1.15
C ASP A 36 -4.58 -2.25 0.08
N LEU A 37 -4.30 -3.55 -0.13
CA LEU A 37 -3.87 -4.44 0.95
C LEU A 37 -2.51 -4.03 1.53
N LEU A 38 -1.56 -3.60 0.69
CA LEU A 38 -0.27 -3.11 1.16
C LEU A 38 -0.44 -1.91 2.09
N VAL A 39 -1.21 -0.89 1.69
CA VAL A 39 -1.52 0.26 2.55
C VAL A 39 -2.21 -0.19 3.85
N TYR A 40 -3.12 -1.15 3.79
CA TYR A 40 -3.80 -1.68 4.97
C TYR A 40 -2.82 -2.31 5.97
N VAL A 41 -1.93 -3.19 5.53
CA VAL A 41 -0.95 -3.83 6.43
C VAL A 41 0.12 -2.86 6.90
N THR A 42 0.51 -1.88 6.08
CA THR A 42 1.43 -0.80 6.49
C THR A 42 0.82 0.04 7.62
N LYS A 43 -0.47 0.38 7.56
CA LYS A 43 -1.17 1.04 8.68
C LYS A 43 -1.14 0.18 9.95
N GLY A 44 -1.31 -1.14 9.83
CA GLY A 44 -1.18 -2.07 10.93
C GLY A 44 0.21 -2.07 11.57
N LEU A 45 1.27 -2.09 10.75
CA LEU A 45 2.66 -1.94 11.21
C LEU A 45 2.87 -0.59 11.90
N SER A 46 2.37 0.50 11.32
CA SER A 46 2.46 1.83 11.93
C SER A 46 1.78 1.87 13.30
N ALA A 47 0.59 1.27 13.45
CA ALA A 47 -0.10 1.21 14.75
C ALA A 47 0.73 0.51 15.83
N VAL A 48 1.36 -0.63 15.50
CA VAL A 48 2.25 -1.35 16.42
C VAL A 48 3.48 -0.50 16.77
N THR A 49 4.18 0.05 15.76
CA THR A 49 5.38 0.86 16.02
C THR A 49 5.08 2.13 16.82
N MET A 50 3.90 2.74 16.63
CA MET A 50 3.45 3.87 17.44
C MET A 50 3.30 3.47 18.91
N ARG A 51 2.60 2.37 19.19
CA ARG A 51 2.44 1.87 20.56
C ARG A 51 3.77 1.53 21.22
N LEU A 52 4.69 0.90 20.49
CA LEU A 52 6.02 0.58 21.02
C LEU A 52 6.82 1.86 21.36
N ARG A 53 6.69 2.93 20.56
CA ARG A 53 7.29 4.24 20.88
C ARG A 53 6.70 4.84 22.16
N ASP A 54 5.38 4.73 22.36
CA ASP A 54 4.71 5.19 23.59
C ASP A 54 5.21 4.42 24.82
N GLU A 55 5.60 3.16 24.64
CA GLU A 55 6.23 2.32 25.68
C GLU A 55 7.74 2.60 25.85
N GLY A 56 8.30 3.60 25.15
CA GLY A 56 9.71 3.97 25.22
C GLY A 56 10.65 3.02 24.47
N LYS A 57 10.12 2.09 23.65
CA LYS A 57 10.94 1.17 22.86
C LYS A 57 11.43 1.84 21.57
N LYS A 58 12.67 1.51 21.20
CA LYS A 58 13.28 1.99 19.95
C LYS A 58 12.80 1.14 18.77
N ILE A 59 12.53 1.80 17.65
CA ILE A 59 12.17 1.17 16.38
C ILE A 59 13.36 1.27 15.42
N SER A 60 13.75 0.16 14.81
CA SER A 60 14.84 0.14 13.82
C SER A 60 14.56 1.09 12.65
N ALA A 61 15.62 1.70 12.11
CA ALA A 61 15.54 2.51 10.90
C ALA A 61 14.99 1.70 9.71
N ASP A 62 15.30 0.40 9.63
CA ASP A 62 14.84 -0.48 8.55
C ASP A 62 13.31 -0.66 8.55
N ILE A 63 12.68 -0.66 9.74
CA ILE A 63 11.22 -0.72 9.86
C ILE A 63 10.59 0.58 9.32
N ASN A 64 11.21 1.73 9.63
CA ASN A 64 10.76 3.01 9.08
C ASN A 64 10.96 3.04 7.55
N HIS A 65 12.07 2.49 7.06
CA HIS A 65 12.34 2.39 5.63
C HIS A 65 11.29 1.52 4.92
N LEU A 66 10.94 0.36 5.48
CA LEU A 66 9.87 -0.49 4.95
C LEU A 66 8.53 0.24 4.85
N VAL A 67 8.18 1.06 5.84
CA VAL A 67 6.97 1.90 5.76
C VAL A 67 7.05 2.88 4.59
N THR A 68 8.20 3.55 4.39
CA THR A 68 8.37 4.48 3.27
C THR A 68 8.37 3.78 1.92
N GLU A 69 8.99 2.60 1.80
CA GLU A 69 9.01 1.79 0.58
C GLU A 69 7.60 1.32 0.20
N ASN A 70 6.83 0.85 1.19
CA ASN A 70 5.45 0.43 1.00
C ASN A 70 4.59 1.58 0.43
N LEU A 71 4.71 2.78 1.01
CA LEU A 71 3.97 3.95 0.54
C LEU A 71 4.41 4.38 -0.86
N PHE A 72 5.72 4.45 -1.11
CA PHE A 72 6.26 4.84 -2.41
C PHE A 72 5.80 3.90 -3.52
N THR A 73 5.80 2.59 -3.26
CA THR A 73 5.33 1.56 -4.20
C THR A 73 3.88 1.76 -4.65
N THR A 74 3.07 2.46 -3.85
CA THR A 74 1.63 2.69 -4.12
C THR A 74 1.34 4.02 -4.83
N ILE A 75 2.35 4.87 -5.03
CA ILE A 75 2.20 6.13 -5.77
C ILE A 75 1.91 5.83 -7.26
N THR A 76 1.21 6.76 -7.90
CA THR A 76 0.87 6.69 -9.32
C THR A 76 2.11 6.48 -10.19
N ASN A 77 2.06 5.49 -11.08
CA ASN A 77 3.14 5.11 -12.01
C ASN A 77 4.44 4.60 -11.35
N ALA A 78 4.43 4.25 -10.06
CA ALA A 78 5.60 3.73 -9.38
C ALA A 78 5.82 2.23 -9.65
N ASN A 79 4.81 1.39 -9.43
CA ASN A 79 4.96 -0.06 -9.56
C ASN A 79 3.66 -0.73 -10.04
N PHE A 80 3.76 -1.57 -11.08
CA PHE A 80 2.66 -2.34 -11.66
C PHE A 80 2.84 -3.86 -11.51
N ASP A 81 3.91 -4.33 -10.85
CA ASP A 81 4.18 -5.74 -10.60
C ASP A 81 3.42 -6.22 -9.35
N GLU A 82 2.37 -7.01 -9.58
CA GLU A 82 1.55 -7.58 -8.52
C GLU A 82 2.35 -8.47 -7.55
N GLN A 83 3.30 -9.27 -8.06
CA GLN A 83 4.06 -10.21 -7.22
C GLN A 83 5.03 -9.45 -6.31
N ALA A 84 5.68 -8.41 -6.82
CA ALA A 84 6.52 -7.53 -6.01
C ALA A 84 5.73 -6.88 -4.87
N ILE A 85 4.54 -6.34 -5.17
CA ILE A 85 3.66 -5.73 -4.16
C ILE A 85 3.20 -6.76 -3.12
N ARG A 86 2.81 -7.96 -3.54
CA ARG A 86 2.44 -9.05 -2.61
C ARG A 86 3.61 -9.51 -1.75
N SER A 87 4.84 -9.41 -2.24
CA SER A 87 6.03 -9.75 -1.47
C SER A 87 6.26 -8.73 -0.35
N LEU A 88 6.05 -7.44 -0.62
CA LEU A 88 6.04 -6.38 0.41
C LEU A 88 4.92 -6.56 1.44
N VAL A 89 3.73 -7.00 1.03
CA VAL A 89 2.64 -7.33 1.96
C VAL A 89 3.09 -8.41 2.95
N LYS A 90 3.70 -9.49 2.46
CA LYS A 90 4.20 -10.60 3.30
C LYS A 90 5.30 -10.11 4.24
N ALA A 91 6.31 -9.39 3.73
CA ALA A 91 7.38 -8.84 4.53
C ALA A 91 6.85 -7.92 5.64
N THR A 92 5.88 -7.06 5.32
CA THR A 92 5.24 -6.16 6.29
C THR A 92 4.48 -6.92 7.37
N LEU A 93 3.79 -8.01 7.01
CA LEU A 93 3.10 -8.85 7.98
C LEU A 93 4.06 -9.56 8.92
N THR A 94 5.16 -10.11 8.40
CA THR A 94 6.23 -10.74 9.21
C THR A 94 6.81 -9.74 10.20
N VAL A 95 7.27 -8.58 9.74
CA VAL A 95 7.86 -7.54 10.60
C VAL A 95 6.89 -7.01 11.65
N LYS A 96 5.57 -6.98 11.35
CA LYS A 96 4.55 -6.55 12.32
C LYS A 96 4.34 -7.57 13.46
N THR A 97 4.64 -8.85 13.23
CA THR A 97 4.43 -9.92 14.22
C THR A 97 5.66 -10.23 15.06
N ASP A 98 6.83 -9.77 14.63
CA ASP A 98 8.09 -9.87 15.36
C ASP A 98 8.16 -8.88 16.54
#